data_AF-A0AAU4GIW5-F1
#
_entry.id   AF-A0AAU4GIW5-F1
#
_cell.length_a   1.000
_cell.length_b   1.000
_cell.length_c   1.000
_cell.angle_alpha   90.00
_cell.angle_beta   90.00
_cell.angle_gamma   90.00
#
_symmetry.space_group_name_H-M   'P 1'
#
loop_
_entity.id
_entity.type
_entity.pdbx_description
1 polymer ?
#
loop_
_entity_poly.entity_id
_entity_poly.type
_entity_poly.pdbx_seq_one_letter_code
_entity_poly.pdbx_strand_id
1 'polypeptide(L)'
;MPRDLATWPWGDLDFLGRRDPAVPDRAYLVTESGDELVGITMRRATPPAGTPRSKAGKAGQQGNSVGSCFCTDLACSRYLRGNSSTPRTACCRTGCPQRRGGASPTRISR
;
A
#
# COMPACT_ATOMS: atom_id res chain seq x y z
N MET A 1 -1.31 16.50 15.53
CA MET A 1 -2.37 15.97 14.62
C MET A 1 -2.44 16.82 13.36
N PRO A 2 -2.76 16.23 12.18
CA PRO A 2 -2.94 16.99 10.94
C PRO A 2 -4.06 18.02 11.12
N ARG A 3 -3.87 19.21 10.55
CA ARG A 3 -4.80 20.34 10.73
C ARG A 3 -5.98 20.29 9.75
N ASP A 4 -5.88 19.47 8.72
CA ASP A 4 -6.78 19.37 7.58
C ASP A 4 -7.72 18.15 7.65
N LEU A 5 -7.76 17.42 8.78
CA LEU A 5 -8.59 16.21 8.91
C LEU A 5 -10.08 16.44 8.58
N ALA A 6 -10.60 17.63 8.87
CA ALA A 6 -12.00 17.96 8.61
C ALA A 6 -12.37 17.99 7.11
N THR A 7 -11.40 18.18 6.21
CA THR A 7 -11.64 18.26 4.76
C THR A 7 -11.48 16.91 4.05
N TRP A 8 -11.14 15.86 4.79
CA TRP A 8 -10.90 14.55 4.20
C TRP A 8 -12.22 13.90 3.77
N PRO A 9 -12.24 13.16 2.65
CA PRO A 9 -13.46 12.55 2.11
C PRO A 9 -13.79 11.26 2.88
N TRP A 10 -14.20 11.37 4.14
CA TRP A 10 -14.38 10.25 5.05
C TRP A 10 -15.26 9.12 4.49
N GLY A 11 -16.30 9.45 3.71
CA GLY A 11 -17.20 8.45 3.10
C GLY A 11 -16.56 7.57 2.02
N ASP A 12 -15.42 7.96 1.46
CA ASP A 12 -14.73 7.23 0.38
C ASP A 12 -13.47 6.47 0.86
N LEU A 13 -13.15 6.56 2.15
CA LEU A 13 -11.96 5.96 2.74
C LEU A 13 -12.28 4.60 3.36
N ASP A 14 -11.75 3.53 2.76
CA ASP A 14 -11.73 2.20 3.41
C ASP A 14 -10.83 2.17 4.65
N PHE A 15 -9.83 3.04 4.69
CA PHE A 15 -8.89 3.18 5.79
C PHE A 15 -8.26 4.58 5.76
N LEU A 16 -7.79 5.04 6.91
CA LEU A 16 -7.03 6.26 7.06
C LEU A 16 -5.53 5.96 6.99
N GLY A 17 -4.90 6.25 5.85
CA GLY A 17 -3.45 6.11 5.67
C GLY A 17 -2.72 7.44 5.79
N ARG A 18 -1.66 7.52 6.60
CA ARG A 18 -0.81 8.72 6.72
C ARG A 18 0.67 8.38 6.88
N ARG A 19 1.53 9.08 6.15
CA ARG A 19 2.97 9.12 6.44
C ARG A 19 3.29 10.16 7.49
N ASP A 20 4.25 9.85 8.35
CA ASP A 20 4.78 10.79 9.30
C ASP A 20 5.72 11.79 8.59
N PRO A 21 5.40 13.09 8.54
CA PRO A 21 6.28 14.07 7.91
C PRO A 21 7.62 14.22 8.64
N ALA A 22 7.65 13.96 9.96
CA ALA A 22 8.86 14.04 10.76
C ALA A 22 9.72 12.78 10.64
N VAL A 23 9.11 11.64 10.31
CA VAL A 23 9.79 10.34 10.17
C VAL A 23 9.36 9.69 8.85
N PRO A 24 9.96 10.05 7.70
CA PRO A 24 9.46 9.68 6.37
C PRO A 24 9.31 8.18 6.10
N ASP A 25 10.07 7.35 6.83
CA ASP A 25 9.98 5.89 6.75
C ASP A 25 8.84 5.30 7.58
N ARG A 26 8.18 6.10 8.42
CA ARG A 26 7.06 5.68 9.26
C ARG A 26 5.73 6.06 8.62
N ALA A 27 4.81 5.10 8.63
CA ALA A 27 3.44 5.31 8.24
C ALA A 27 2.50 4.72 9.29
N TYR A 28 1.30 5.28 9.35
CA TYR A 28 0.21 4.79 10.17
C TYR A 28 -0.97 4.47 9.24
N LEU A 29 -1.64 3.36 9.51
CA LEU A 29 -2.88 2.97 8.88
C LEU A 29 -3.89 2.68 9.98
N VAL A 30 -5.07 3.29 9.90
CA VAL A 30 -6.20 2.98 10.79
C VAL A 30 -7.34 2.48 9.94
N THR A 31 -7.92 1.36 10.32
CA THR A 31 -9.06 0.74 9.63
C THR A 31 -10.04 0.22 10.65
N GLU A 32 -11.30 0.11 10.25
CA GLU A 32 -12.28 -0.66 11.00
C GLU A 32 -11.99 -2.15 10.84
N SER A 33 -12.12 -2.91 11.93
CA SER A 33 -12.02 -4.37 11.97
C SER A 33 -13.11 -4.89 12.91
N GLY A 34 -14.22 -5.37 12.33
CA GLY A 34 -15.43 -5.59 13.10
C GLY A 34 -15.97 -4.25 13.62
N ASP A 35 -16.26 -4.19 14.92
CA ASP A 35 -16.76 -2.97 15.58
C ASP A 35 -15.65 -2.11 16.22
N GLU A 36 -14.38 -2.45 15.96
CA GLU A 36 -13.23 -1.76 16.55
C GLU A 36 -12.36 -1.06 15.50
N LEU A 37 -11.72 0.05 15.90
CA LEU A 37 -10.69 0.69 15.10
C LEU A 37 -9.32 0.08 15.43
N VAL A 38 -8.66 -0.46 14.40
CA VAL A 38 -7.32 -1.03 14.51
C VAL A 38 -6.31 -0.11 13.86
N GLY A 39 -5.29 0.28 14.64
CA GLY A 39 -4.15 1.06 14.17
C GLY A 39 -2.93 0.18 13.92
N ILE A 40 -2.35 0.25 12.72
CA ILE A 40 -1.10 -0.41 12.34
C ILE A 40 -0.02 0.65 12.12
N THR A 41 1.10 0.51 12.82
CA THR A 41 2.31 1.27 12.52
C THR A 41 3.17 0.48 11.55
N MET A 42 3.51 1.09 10.42
CA MET A 42 4.29 0.49 9.36
C MET A 42 5.61 1.22 9.17
N ARG A 43 6.61 0.47 8.70
CA ARG A 43 7.88 1.01 8.23
C ARG A 43 8.04 0.75 6.74
N ARG A 44 8.39 1.78 5.97
CA ARG A 44 8.75 1.61 4.57
C ARG A 44 10.03 0.78 4.48
N ALA A 45 9.96 -0.32 3.74
CA ALA A 45 11.15 -1.06 3.37
C ALA A 45 11.88 -0.31 2.25
N THR A 46 13.14 0.04 2.50
CA THR A 46 14.07 0.63 1.51
C THR A 46 15.14 -0.40 1.17
N PRO A 47 14.82 -1.45 0.38
CA PRO A 47 15.80 -2.45 -0.01
C PRO A 47 16.80 -1.88 -1.01
N PRO A 48 18.05 -2.39 -1.04
CA PRO A 48 19.01 -2.08 -2.09
C PRO A 48 18.45 -2.45 -3.47
N ALA A 49 18.74 -1.63 -4.48
CA ALA A 49 18.34 -1.89 -5.85
C ALA A 49 18.87 -3.26 -6.32
N GLY A 50 18.05 -4.01 -7.06
CA GLY A 50 18.43 -5.32 -7.62
C GLY A 50 18.24 -6.53 -6.68
N THR A 51 17.83 -6.31 -5.41
CA THR A 51 17.49 -7.43 -4.51
C THR A 51 15.99 -7.76 -4.59
N PRO A 52 15.61 -9.06 -4.62
CA PRO A 52 14.21 -9.44 -4.54
C PRO A 52 13.63 -8.91 -3.23
N ARG A 53 12.54 -8.15 -3.34
CA ARG A 53 11.88 -7.54 -2.18
C ARG A 53 11.15 -8.63 -1.40
N SER A 54 11.80 -9.18 -0.38
CA SER A 54 11.06 -9.93 0.64
C SER A 54 10.05 -8.97 1.27
N LYS A 55 8.78 -9.40 1.37
CA LYS A 55 7.75 -8.54 1.96
C LYS A 55 8.20 -8.07 3.36
N ALA A 56 8.79 -8.96 4.13
CA ALA A 56 9.45 -8.69 5.41
C ALA A 56 10.92 -8.27 5.21
N GLY A 57 11.32 -7.10 5.73
CA GLY A 57 12.74 -6.68 5.79
C GLY A 57 13.52 -7.42 6.90
N LYS A 58 14.77 -7.01 7.20
CA LYS A 58 15.60 -7.63 8.28
C LYS A 58 14.86 -7.79 9.61
N ALA A 59 14.08 -6.78 10.00
CA ALA A 59 13.26 -6.86 11.22
C ALA A 59 12.21 -7.97 11.16
N GLY A 60 11.58 -8.18 10.00
CA GLY A 60 10.64 -9.28 9.83
C GLY A 60 11.29 -10.64 9.63
N GLN A 61 12.53 -10.71 9.11
CA GLN A 61 13.33 -11.95 9.11
C GLN A 61 13.64 -12.42 10.54
N GLN A 62 13.67 -11.51 11.51
CA GLN A 62 13.81 -11.80 12.95
C GLN A 62 12.47 -12.04 13.64
N GLY A 63 11.35 -12.08 12.92
CA GLY A 63 10.01 -12.26 13.50
C GLY A 63 9.41 -11.02 14.16
N ASN A 64 10.09 -9.87 14.14
CA ASN A 64 9.66 -8.66 14.83
C ASN A 64 8.68 -7.81 14.02
N SER A 65 8.37 -8.20 12.79
CA SER A 65 7.42 -7.50 11.91
C SER A 65 6.93 -8.40 10.79
N VAL A 66 5.69 -8.21 10.37
CA VAL A 66 5.21 -8.74 9.09
C VAL A 66 5.43 -7.73 7.98
N GLY A 67 5.52 -8.23 6.76
CA GLY A 67 5.68 -7.41 5.57
C GLY A 67 4.46 -7.50 4.66
N SER A 68 3.88 -6.37 4.30
CA SER A 68 2.82 -6.30 3.30
C SER A 68 3.08 -5.15 2.32
N CYS A 69 2.64 -5.30 1.08
CA CYS A 69 2.81 -4.27 0.06
C CYS A 69 1.62 -3.31 0.09
N PHE A 70 1.91 -2.02 0.23
CA PHE A 70 0.95 -0.93 0.13
C PHE A 70 1.42 0.10 -0.91
N CYS A 71 0.48 0.91 -1.39
CA CYS A 71 0.71 2.02 -2.29
C CYS A 71 1.58 3.06 -1.58
N THR A 72 2.46 3.70 -2.34
CA THR A 72 3.44 4.64 -1.76
C THR A 72 2.73 5.80 -1.04
N ASP A 73 1.65 6.28 -1.60
CA ASP A 73 0.78 7.34 -1.04
C ASP A 73 -0.31 6.82 -0.08
N LEU A 74 -0.37 5.51 0.17
CA LEU A 74 -1.41 4.84 0.97
C LEU A 74 -2.83 5.02 0.41
N ALA A 75 -3.01 5.29 -0.88
CA ALA A 75 -4.31 5.48 -1.51
C ALA A 75 -4.82 4.22 -2.27
N CYS A 76 -4.44 3.01 -1.83
CA CYS A 76 -4.78 1.78 -2.57
C CYS A 76 -6.28 1.55 -2.77
N SER A 77 -7.08 1.80 -1.73
CA SER A 77 -8.55 1.71 -1.79
C SER A 77 -9.12 2.60 -2.88
N ARG A 78 -8.60 3.82 -2.97
CA ARG A 78 -8.98 4.82 -3.98
C ARG A 78 -8.66 4.36 -5.40
N TYR A 79 -7.47 3.78 -5.59
CA TYR A 79 -7.07 3.20 -6.87
C TYR A 79 -7.94 2.02 -7.29
N LEU A 80 -8.27 1.12 -6.36
CA LEU A 80 -9.10 -0.06 -6.63
C LEU A 80 -10.55 0.31 -6.94
N ARG A 81 -11.08 1.35 -6.29
CA ARG A 81 -12.43 1.90 -6.54
C ARG A 81 -12.51 2.79 -7.79
N GLY A 82 -11.37 3.15 -8.39
CA GLY A 82 -11.32 4.01 -9.57
C GLY A 82 -11.56 5.50 -9.30
N ASN A 83 -11.44 5.96 -8.05
CA ASN A 83 -11.79 7.33 -7.62
C ASN A 83 -10.57 8.29 -7.54
N SER A 84 -9.51 7.96 -8.27
CA SER A 84 -8.22 8.68 -8.24
C SER A 84 -7.60 8.78 -9.64
N SER A 85 -7.06 9.96 -9.96
CA SER A 85 -6.51 10.33 -11.28
C SER A 85 -5.06 9.89 -11.53
N THR A 86 -4.36 9.31 -10.55
CA THR A 86 -2.98 8.81 -10.76
C THR A 86 -3.02 7.57 -11.66
N PRO A 87 -2.19 7.50 -12.72
CA PRO A 87 -2.18 6.35 -13.62
C PRO A 87 -1.90 5.06 -12.84
N ARG A 88 -2.76 4.06 -13.07
CA ARG A 88 -2.81 2.67 -12.52
C ARG A 88 -1.50 1.86 -12.61
N THR A 89 -0.37 2.48 -12.95
CA THR A 89 0.91 1.83 -13.26
C THR A 89 1.85 1.74 -12.05
N ALA A 90 1.54 2.40 -10.93
CA ALA A 90 2.37 2.37 -9.72
C ALA A 90 2.05 1.21 -8.77
N CYS A 91 0.93 0.52 -8.97
CA CYS A 91 0.56 -0.65 -8.18
C CYS A 91 1.38 -1.85 -8.69
N CYS A 92 2.51 -2.14 -8.03
CA CYS A 92 3.35 -3.34 -8.18
C CYS A 92 4.46 -3.40 -9.25
N ARG A 93 4.95 -2.30 -9.85
CA ARG A 93 6.11 -2.39 -10.77
C ARG A 93 7.49 -2.61 -10.13
N THR A 94 7.64 -2.47 -8.82
CA THR A 94 8.91 -2.79 -8.11
C THR A 94 8.83 -4.05 -7.24
N GLY A 95 7.85 -4.93 -7.47
CA GLY A 95 7.72 -6.15 -6.66
C GLY A 95 6.60 -7.12 -7.02
N CYS A 96 6.34 -7.39 -8.30
CA CYS A 96 5.56 -8.57 -8.68
C CYS A 96 6.51 -9.69 -9.16
N PRO A 97 6.90 -10.66 -8.31
CA PRO A 97 7.58 -11.86 -8.76
C PRO A 97 6.51 -12.82 -9.29
N GLN A 98 6.04 -12.60 -10.52
CA GLN A 98 5.58 -13.63 -11.47
C GLN A 98 4.98 -12.95 -12.71
N ARG A 99 5.78 -12.83 -13.77
CA ARG A 99 5.30 -13.05 -15.15
C ARG A 99 6.46 -13.62 -15.96
N ARG A 100 6.93 -14.81 -15.57
CA ARG A 100 7.65 -15.67 -16.52
C ARG A 100 6.58 -16.43 -17.32
N GLY A 101 6.33 -15.96 -18.54
CA GLY A 101 5.62 -16.70 -19.60
C GLY A 101 4.09 -16.59 -19.62
N GLY A 102 3.52 -16.43 -20.83
CA GLY A 102 2.19 -16.93 -21.16
C GLY A 102 1.11 -15.89 -21.50
N ALA A 103 0.78 -15.84 -22.79
CA ALA A 103 -0.48 -15.47 -23.46
C ALA A 103 -1.12 -14.07 -23.27
N SER A 104 -1.28 -13.41 -24.42
CA SER A 104 -2.19 -12.30 -24.72
C SER A 104 -3.65 -12.71 -24.45
N PRO A 105 -4.53 -11.85 -23.91
CA PRO A 105 -5.95 -12.15 -23.88
C PRO A 105 -6.48 -11.97 -25.31
N THR A 106 -6.71 -13.09 -26.00
CA THR A 106 -7.48 -13.08 -27.24
C THR A 106 -8.85 -12.50 -26.94
N ARG A 107 -9.21 -11.48 -27.71
CA ARG A 107 -10.52 -10.85 -27.81
C ARG A 107 -11.61 -11.93 -27.86
N ILE A 108 -12.51 -11.97 -26.87
CA ILE A 108 -13.75 -12.74 -26.98
C ILE A 108 -14.67 -11.94 -27.89
N SER A 109 -14.77 -12.39 -29.14
CA SER A 109 -15.82 -11.99 -30.06
C SER A 109 -17.15 -12.56 -29.56
N ARG A 110 -18.17 -11.71 -29.46
CA ARG A 110 -19.57 -12.09 -29.67
C ARG A 110 -20.03 -11.47 -30.95
#